data_AF-A0AAN9CET7-F1
#
_entry.id   AF-A0AAN9CET7-F1
#
_cell.length_a   1.000
_cell.length_b   1.000
_cell.length_c   1.000
_cell.angle_alpha   90.00
_cell.angle_beta   90.00
_cell.angle_gamma   90.00
#
_symmetry.space_group_name_H-M   'P 1'
#
loop_
_entity.id
_entity.type
_entity.pdbx_description
1 polymer ?
#
loop_
_entity_poly.entity_id
_entity_poly.type
_entity_poly.pdbx_seq_one_letter_code
_entity_poly.pdbx_strand_id
1 'polypeptide(L)'
;MWTSDGYNMPHLAQPAAGQAISGGQLVSYLKSALSTAPHNVLLFLQDKLSIDDFTMYGGVFGNKQDSVFLNVESALQTSSSPLMLPALDWSTADSVLELFQGELGIPAVHINPSTLKEIKLNTTQPSLLAVHLPYTAGAQSKELLLKNDEIIGKVLDLFKSQDVPYTAVYTGLKPSRVIEDTPVMAGSFVGRSLLQAPPSPSVKPPVVFNNTAGQPCILLWADTLLASFLGKEIDLGKDIFNGSTAPPDLTGSVCNDTLSRLVLNYQNVLDFQSLQLIFSMRKIFFPVSARNWTVMEQVVLEYDGQRAIFNASRGIYAPAEYSFHCQIVSSFQSPLLVPRNATDNATQWKLTFTDFQIQGFNVTGEMFSYASDCAGFFTPGIWMGLLTSLLMVLILTYGLHMIMQIHTMDRFDDPKGPAISVPLSE
;
A
#
# COMPACT_ATOMS: atom_id res chain seq x y z
N MET A 1 -6.23 25.55 -5.25
CA MET A 1 -7.06 26.72 -4.90
C MET A 1 -6.17 27.95 -4.94
N TRP A 2 -6.63 29.04 -5.52
CA TRP A 2 -5.88 30.30 -5.62
C TRP A 2 -6.82 31.50 -5.53
N THR A 3 -6.29 32.68 -5.22
CA THR A 3 -7.07 33.93 -5.12
C THR A 3 -6.64 34.93 -6.19
N SER A 4 -7.48 35.94 -6.41
CA SER A 4 -7.07 37.15 -7.12
C SER A 4 -5.95 37.89 -6.38
N ASP A 5 -5.21 38.74 -7.11
CA ASP A 5 -4.05 39.46 -6.58
C ASP A 5 -4.39 40.29 -5.33
N GLY A 6 -3.47 40.28 -4.35
CA GLY A 6 -3.58 41.05 -3.12
C GLY A 6 -4.25 40.35 -1.94
N TYR A 7 -4.73 39.11 -2.11
CA TYR A 7 -5.31 38.30 -1.03
C TYR A 7 -4.40 37.12 -0.65
N ASN A 8 -4.27 36.87 0.65
CA ASN A 8 -3.47 35.77 1.18
C ASN A 8 -4.36 34.67 1.77
N MET A 9 -4.05 33.43 1.41
CA MET A 9 -4.60 32.23 2.02
C MET A 9 -3.69 31.71 3.13
N PRO A 10 -4.26 31.07 4.16
CA PRO A 10 -3.48 30.49 5.25
C PRO A 10 -2.55 29.39 4.72
N HIS A 11 -1.31 29.39 5.22
CA HIS A 11 -0.33 28.36 4.89
C HIS A 11 -0.67 27.06 5.65
N LEU A 12 -1.20 26.08 4.94
CA LEU A 12 -1.47 24.74 5.48
C LEU A 12 -0.22 23.86 5.35
N ALA A 13 -0.04 22.95 6.31
CA ALA A 13 1.01 21.94 6.22
C ALA A 13 0.79 21.11 4.95
N GLN A 14 1.87 20.87 4.19
CA GLN A 14 1.79 20.05 2.99
C GLN A 14 1.27 18.66 3.37
N PRO A 15 0.27 18.12 2.65
CA PRO A 15 -0.22 16.78 2.92
C PRO A 15 0.89 15.74 2.76
N ALA A 16 0.85 14.71 3.60
CA ALA A 16 1.63 13.50 3.35
C ALA A 16 1.20 12.90 2.01
N ALA A 17 2.17 12.49 1.19
CA ALA A 17 1.90 11.93 -0.13
C ALA A 17 0.94 10.72 -0.02
N GLY A 18 -0.17 10.76 -0.78
CA GLY A 18 -1.18 9.69 -0.80
C GLY A 18 -2.25 9.77 0.28
N GLN A 19 -2.24 10.78 1.16
CA GLN A 19 -3.31 10.97 2.14
C GLN A 19 -4.59 11.51 1.48
N ALA A 20 -5.68 10.74 1.57
CA ALA A 20 -7.02 11.23 1.28
C ALA A 20 -7.66 11.81 2.57
N ILE A 21 -8.40 12.91 2.44
CA ILE A 21 -9.14 13.54 3.53
C ILE A 21 -10.64 13.28 3.39
N SER A 22 -11.36 13.33 4.51
CA SER A 22 -12.83 13.23 4.51
C SER A 22 -13.50 14.58 4.25
N GLY A 23 -14.77 14.58 3.84
CA GLY A 23 -15.56 15.80 3.61
C GLY A 23 -15.58 16.76 4.81
N GLY A 24 -15.68 16.23 6.03
CA GLY A 24 -15.64 17.04 7.25
C GLY A 24 -14.28 17.75 7.49
N GLN A 25 -13.18 17.12 7.09
CA GLN A 25 -11.85 17.76 7.14
C GLN A 25 -11.72 18.84 6.06
N LEU A 26 -12.26 18.61 4.84
CA LEU A 26 -12.29 19.63 3.79
C LEU A 26 -13.04 20.88 4.26
N VAL A 27 -14.19 20.70 4.90
CA VAL A 27 -14.97 21.80 5.50
C VAL A 27 -14.12 22.64 6.47
N SER A 28 -13.32 21.99 7.34
CA SER A 28 -12.45 22.72 8.27
C SER A 28 -11.39 23.56 7.54
N TYR A 29 -10.86 23.08 6.42
CA TYR A 29 -9.93 23.84 5.58
C TYR A 29 -10.62 24.99 4.85
N LEU A 30 -11.83 24.77 4.35
CA LEU A 30 -12.63 25.82 3.70
C LEU A 30 -12.96 26.95 4.67
N LYS A 31 -13.36 26.65 5.91
CA LYS A 31 -13.59 27.67 6.96
C LYS A 31 -12.36 28.53 7.21
N SER A 32 -11.19 27.90 7.27
CA SER A 32 -9.92 28.61 7.46
C SER A 32 -9.60 29.49 6.24
N ALA A 33 -9.70 28.94 5.02
CA ALA A 33 -9.36 29.64 3.79
C ALA A 33 -10.31 30.80 3.46
N LEU A 34 -11.62 30.59 3.60
CA LEU A 34 -12.65 31.60 3.31
C LEU A 34 -12.76 32.69 4.37
N SER A 35 -12.08 32.55 5.52
CA SER A 35 -12.00 33.61 6.53
C SER A 35 -11.20 34.84 6.06
N THR A 36 -10.19 34.62 5.20
CA THR A 36 -9.32 35.69 4.66
C THR A 36 -9.49 35.90 3.17
N ALA A 37 -10.01 34.91 2.44
CA ALA A 37 -10.20 34.95 1.00
C ALA A 37 -11.51 35.65 0.58
N PRO A 38 -11.59 36.22 -0.63
CA PRO A 38 -12.83 36.78 -1.15
C PRO A 38 -13.90 35.70 -1.30
N HIS A 39 -15.14 36.07 -0.94
CA HIS A 39 -16.28 35.16 -0.87
C HIS A 39 -16.94 34.87 -2.24
N ASN A 40 -16.37 35.37 -3.33
CA ASN A 40 -16.76 34.97 -4.68
C ASN A 40 -15.95 33.73 -5.08
N VAL A 41 -16.61 32.57 -5.11
CA VAL A 41 -15.94 31.30 -5.33
C VAL A 41 -16.21 30.77 -6.74
N LEU A 42 -15.13 30.53 -7.49
CA LEU A 42 -15.12 29.89 -8.79
C LEU A 42 -14.73 28.43 -8.64
N LEU A 43 -15.67 27.51 -8.86
CA LEU A 43 -15.42 26.07 -8.79
C LEU A 43 -15.37 25.48 -10.19
N PHE A 44 -14.15 25.20 -10.67
CA PHE A 44 -13.91 24.50 -11.92
C PHE A 44 -13.95 22.99 -11.68
N LEU A 45 -15.00 22.34 -12.17
CA LEU A 45 -15.26 20.92 -12.01
C LEU A 45 -14.92 20.17 -13.30
N GLN A 46 -13.96 19.26 -13.22
CA GLN A 46 -13.64 18.33 -14.30
C GLN A 46 -14.16 16.94 -13.94
N ASP A 47 -14.49 16.11 -14.94
CA ASP A 47 -14.94 14.74 -14.68
C ASP A 47 -13.84 13.89 -14.01
N LYS A 48 -12.65 13.82 -14.62
CA LYS A 48 -11.45 13.15 -14.04
C LYS A 48 -10.31 14.15 -13.95
N LEU A 49 -9.62 14.18 -12.81
CA LEU A 49 -8.39 14.94 -12.66
C LEU A 49 -7.27 14.01 -12.17
N SER A 50 -6.12 14.04 -12.85
CA SER A 50 -4.96 13.21 -12.52
C SER A 50 -3.73 14.07 -12.27
N ILE A 51 -2.93 13.73 -11.25
CA ILE A 51 -1.60 14.34 -11.10
C ILE A 51 -0.66 13.96 -12.25
N ASP A 52 -0.85 12.76 -12.82
CA ASP A 52 -0.10 12.27 -13.98
C ASP A 52 -0.32 13.16 -15.22
N ASP A 53 -1.50 13.76 -15.37
CA ASP A 53 -1.79 14.63 -16.52
C ASP A 53 -1.02 15.95 -16.42
N PHE A 54 -0.86 16.48 -15.21
CA PHE A 54 -0.05 17.69 -14.97
C PHE A 54 1.45 17.40 -15.14
N THR A 55 1.94 16.24 -14.75
CA THR A 55 3.36 15.89 -14.94
C THR A 55 3.67 15.62 -16.41
N MET A 56 2.77 14.94 -17.14
CA MET A 56 2.94 14.61 -18.55
C MET A 56 2.76 15.81 -19.48
N TYR A 57 1.74 16.64 -19.25
CA TYR A 57 1.35 17.73 -20.16
C TYR A 57 1.64 19.13 -19.62
N GLY A 58 2.21 19.28 -18.42
CA GLY A 58 2.54 20.56 -17.80
C GLY A 58 3.97 21.05 -18.03
N GLY A 59 4.74 20.42 -18.92
CA GLY A 59 6.08 20.91 -19.29
C GLY A 59 7.18 20.65 -18.25
N VAL A 60 6.96 19.75 -17.28
CA VAL A 60 7.87 19.46 -16.16
C VAL A 60 9.23 18.90 -16.63
N PHE A 61 9.27 18.23 -17.78
CA PHE A 61 10.47 17.60 -18.34
C PHE A 61 11.24 18.50 -19.32
N GLY A 62 11.10 19.82 -19.20
CA GLY A 62 11.79 20.80 -20.06
C GLY A 62 11.07 21.12 -21.38
N ASN A 63 9.90 20.52 -21.60
CA ASN A 63 9.02 20.72 -22.77
C ASN A 63 7.97 21.82 -22.52
N LYS A 64 8.37 22.98 -21.98
CA LYS A 64 7.43 24.08 -21.64
C LYS A 64 6.61 24.59 -22.83
N GLN A 65 7.15 24.52 -24.05
CA GLN A 65 6.45 24.94 -25.26
C GLN A 65 5.22 24.07 -25.58
N ASP A 66 5.18 22.84 -25.06
CA ASP A 66 4.07 21.90 -25.24
C ASP A 66 3.09 21.89 -24.05
N SER A 67 3.24 22.83 -23.11
CA SER A 67 2.39 22.90 -21.92
C SER A 67 0.94 23.20 -22.28
N VAL A 68 0.04 22.41 -21.71
CA VAL A 68 -1.40 22.51 -21.96
C VAL A 68 -2.11 23.43 -20.95
N PHE A 69 -1.46 23.73 -19.82
CA PHE A 69 -2.05 24.44 -18.66
C PHE A 69 -1.53 25.87 -18.51
N LEU A 70 -1.50 26.65 -19.60
CA LEU A 70 -0.88 27.97 -19.60
C LEU A 70 -1.65 28.99 -18.74
N ASN A 71 -2.99 28.98 -18.80
CA ASN A 71 -3.82 29.92 -18.05
C ASN A 71 -3.85 29.58 -16.56
N VAL A 72 -3.92 28.30 -16.22
CA VAL A 72 -3.85 27.84 -14.83
C VAL A 72 -2.47 28.12 -14.23
N GLU A 73 -1.38 27.87 -14.96
CA GLU A 73 -0.01 28.18 -14.50
C GLU A 73 0.15 29.69 -14.25
N SER A 74 -0.28 30.52 -15.20
CA SER A 74 -0.28 31.98 -15.06
C SER A 74 -1.08 32.45 -13.84
N ALA A 75 -2.28 31.89 -13.64
CA ALA A 75 -3.12 32.25 -12.49
C ALA A 75 -2.50 31.85 -11.14
N LEU A 76 -1.84 30.69 -11.07
CA LEU A 76 -1.13 30.24 -9.88
C LEU A 76 0.12 31.07 -9.59
N GLN A 77 0.84 31.53 -10.62
CA GLN A 77 2.01 32.41 -10.48
C GLN A 77 1.64 33.83 -10.07
N THR A 78 0.48 34.33 -10.50
CA THR A 78 0.02 35.68 -10.14
C THR A 78 -0.50 35.71 -8.69
N SER A 79 -1.13 34.62 -8.24
CA SER A 79 -1.62 34.46 -6.87
C SER A 79 -0.48 34.46 -5.83
N SER A 80 -0.58 35.30 -4.80
CA SER A 80 0.45 35.42 -3.75
C SER A 80 0.59 34.19 -2.85
N SER A 81 -0.44 33.34 -2.73
CA SER A 81 -0.40 32.12 -1.90
C SER A 81 -1.35 31.04 -2.45
N PRO A 82 -0.93 30.28 -3.47
CA PRO A 82 -1.72 29.14 -3.95
C PRO A 82 -1.75 28.04 -2.90
N LEU A 83 -2.95 27.51 -2.63
CA LEU A 83 -3.18 26.43 -1.69
C LEU A 83 -3.45 25.11 -2.44
N MET A 84 -2.61 24.10 -2.19
CA MET A 84 -2.82 22.73 -2.64
C MET A 84 -3.47 21.92 -1.52
N LEU A 85 -4.67 21.41 -1.79
CA LEU A 85 -5.43 20.60 -0.84
C LEU A 85 -5.14 19.10 -1.08
N PRO A 86 -5.20 18.25 -0.04
CA PRO A 86 -5.09 16.80 -0.19
C PRO A 86 -6.27 16.24 -1.01
N ALA A 87 -6.12 15.03 -1.54
CA ALA A 87 -7.19 14.37 -2.29
C ALA A 87 -8.42 14.12 -1.40
N LEU A 88 -9.62 14.37 -1.90
CA LEU A 88 -10.86 14.03 -1.20
C LEU A 88 -11.19 12.55 -1.42
N ASP A 89 -11.63 11.86 -0.38
CA ASP A 89 -12.14 10.49 -0.49
C ASP A 89 -13.42 10.46 -1.35
N TRP A 90 -13.34 9.83 -2.52
CA TRP A 90 -14.44 9.75 -3.49
C TRP A 90 -15.60 8.87 -3.02
N SER A 91 -15.39 8.04 -2.00
CA SER A 91 -16.40 7.14 -1.43
C SER A 91 -17.36 7.85 -0.46
N THR A 92 -17.03 9.07 -0.02
CA THR A 92 -17.92 9.88 0.81
C THR A 92 -19.08 10.43 -0.01
N ALA A 93 -20.31 10.28 0.50
CA ALA A 93 -21.55 10.61 -0.21
C ALA A 93 -21.74 12.11 -0.53
N ASP A 94 -20.88 12.98 -0.02
CA ASP A 94 -21.02 14.43 -0.14
C ASP A 94 -20.34 14.93 -1.42
N SER A 95 -21.13 15.52 -2.32
CA SER A 95 -20.56 16.13 -3.53
C SER A 95 -19.72 17.34 -3.13
N VAL A 96 -18.53 17.54 -3.74
CA VAL A 96 -17.68 18.72 -3.48
C VAL A 96 -18.48 20.03 -3.55
N LEU A 97 -19.41 20.11 -4.51
CA LEU A 97 -20.30 21.24 -4.66
C LEU A 97 -21.21 21.48 -3.43
N GLU A 98 -21.76 20.43 -2.84
CA GLU A 98 -22.62 20.51 -1.65
C GLU A 98 -21.84 20.98 -0.43
N LEU A 99 -20.58 20.57 -0.29
CA LEU A 99 -19.70 21.04 0.77
C LEU A 99 -19.43 22.55 0.67
N PHE A 100 -19.19 23.07 -0.55
CA PHE A 100 -19.03 24.51 -0.77
C PHE A 100 -20.35 25.29 -0.57
N GLN A 101 -21.49 24.73 -0.97
CA GLN A 101 -22.80 25.33 -0.74
C GLN A 101 -23.14 25.41 0.75
N GLY A 102 -22.86 24.34 1.50
CA GLY A 102 -23.08 24.28 2.94
C GLY A 102 -22.26 25.29 3.72
N GLU A 103 -21.01 25.54 3.30
CA GLU A 103 -20.12 26.49 3.95
C GLU A 103 -20.42 27.96 3.60
N LEU A 104 -20.76 28.25 2.34
CA LEU A 104 -21.06 29.60 1.91
C LEU A 104 -22.51 30.02 2.22
N GLY A 105 -23.43 29.05 2.40
CA GLY A 105 -24.85 29.31 2.60
C GLY A 105 -25.56 29.89 1.35
N ILE A 106 -24.97 29.73 0.16
CA ILE A 106 -25.42 30.33 -1.11
C ILE A 106 -25.59 29.22 -2.15
N PRO A 107 -26.68 29.23 -2.94
CA PRO A 107 -26.87 28.26 -4.01
C PRO A 107 -25.82 28.45 -5.13
N ALA A 108 -25.32 27.34 -5.68
CA ALA A 108 -24.37 27.42 -6.79
C ALA A 108 -25.07 27.75 -8.11
N VAL A 109 -24.50 28.68 -8.86
CA VAL A 109 -24.91 28.98 -10.24
C VAL A 109 -24.08 28.11 -11.18
N HIS A 110 -24.73 27.18 -11.87
CA HIS A 110 -24.09 26.36 -12.88
C HIS A 110 -23.88 27.16 -14.16
N ILE A 111 -22.63 27.28 -14.61
CA ILE A 111 -22.29 28.01 -15.81
C ILE A 111 -21.92 27.03 -16.91
N ASN A 112 -22.64 27.15 -18.02
CA ASN A 112 -22.23 26.54 -19.28
C ASN A 112 -21.26 27.51 -19.99
N PRO A 113 -20.14 27.02 -20.56
CA PRO A 113 -19.19 27.87 -21.29
C PRO A 113 -19.81 28.68 -22.43
N SER A 114 -20.96 28.28 -22.96
CA SER A 114 -21.70 29.02 -24.00
C SER A 114 -22.41 30.30 -23.50
N THR A 115 -22.73 30.40 -22.21
CA THR A 115 -23.48 31.53 -21.60
C THR A 115 -22.60 32.57 -20.89
N LEU A 116 -21.27 32.44 -20.95
CA LEU A 116 -20.30 33.26 -20.21
C LEU A 116 -20.39 34.78 -20.46
N LYS A 117 -20.86 35.21 -21.64
CA LYS A 117 -20.91 36.64 -22.03
C LYS A 117 -22.08 37.43 -21.43
N GLU A 118 -23.08 36.74 -20.87
CA GLU A 118 -24.32 37.37 -20.37
C GLU A 118 -24.31 37.58 -18.85
N ILE A 119 -23.25 37.16 -18.17
CA ILE A 119 -23.18 37.15 -16.70
C ILE A 119 -22.71 38.52 -16.20
N LYS A 120 -23.63 39.27 -15.58
CA LYS A 120 -23.32 40.46 -14.78
C LYS A 120 -23.10 40.03 -13.33
N LEU A 121 -21.88 40.16 -12.84
CA LEU A 121 -21.55 39.82 -11.46
C LEU A 121 -21.96 40.99 -10.55
N ASN A 122 -22.63 40.67 -9.43
CA ASN A 122 -22.94 41.67 -8.42
C ASN A 122 -21.75 41.81 -7.47
N THR A 123 -21.14 42.99 -7.40
CA THR A 123 -19.96 43.26 -6.55
C THR A 123 -20.26 43.26 -5.05
N THR A 124 -21.55 43.27 -4.66
CA THR A 124 -21.99 43.43 -3.26
C THR A 124 -22.41 42.14 -2.57
N GLN A 125 -22.63 41.06 -3.31
CA GLN A 125 -23.08 39.78 -2.76
C GLN A 125 -22.12 38.65 -3.14
N PRO A 126 -21.74 37.79 -2.18
CA PRO A 126 -20.93 36.61 -2.47
C PRO A 126 -21.66 35.69 -3.46
N SER A 127 -20.91 35.13 -4.40
CA SER A 127 -21.45 34.26 -5.45
C SER A 127 -20.63 32.98 -5.57
N LEU A 128 -21.32 31.83 -5.67
CA LEU A 128 -20.71 30.52 -5.93
C LEU A 128 -21.01 30.11 -7.38
N LEU A 129 -19.99 30.07 -8.23
CA LEU A 129 -20.10 29.71 -9.64
C LEU A 129 -19.47 28.34 -9.87
N ALA A 130 -20.28 27.38 -10.31
CA ALA A 130 -19.82 26.04 -10.67
C ALA A 130 -19.69 25.92 -12.19
N VAL A 131 -18.44 25.89 -12.68
CA VAL A 131 -18.10 25.76 -14.09
C VAL A 131 -17.76 24.30 -14.39
N HIS A 132 -18.65 23.62 -15.12
CA HIS A 132 -18.43 22.24 -15.55
C HIS A 132 -17.59 22.22 -16.82
N LEU A 133 -16.42 21.61 -16.72
CA LEU A 133 -15.49 21.46 -17.84
C LEU A 133 -15.82 20.19 -18.66
N PRO A 134 -15.62 20.23 -19.99
CA PRO A 134 -15.77 19.08 -20.86
C PRO A 134 -15.05 17.82 -20.38
N TYR A 135 -15.66 16.66 -20.67
CA TYR A 135 -15.14 15.33 -20.36
C TYR A 135 -13.81 15.08 -21.07
N THR A 136 -12.80 14.57 -20.35
CA THR A 136 -11.41 14.47 -20.84
C THR A 136 -10.91 13.04 -21.05
N ALA A 137 -11.71 11.99 -20.89
CA ALA A 137 -11.20 10.62 -21.05
C ALA A 137 -11.21 10.15 -22.52
N GLY A 138 -10.06 9.68 -23.02
CA GLY A 138 -9.94 9.06 -24.34
C GLY A 138 -8.56 9.28 -24.98
N ALA A 139 -8.41 8.93 -26.26
CA ALA A 139 -7.16 9.13 -27.00
C ALA A 139 -6.81 10.61 -27.28
N GLN A 140 -7.76 11.54 -27.07
CA GLN A 140 -7.63 12.98 -27.32
C GLN A 140 -7.47 13.83 -26.04
N SER A 141 -6.99 13.24 -24.94
CA SER A 141 -6.87 13.93 -23.65
C SER A 141 -6.10 15.27 -23.73
N LYS A 142 -5.03 15.34 -24.52
CA LYS A 142 -4.20 16.56 -24.66
C LYS A 142 -5.00 17.75 -25.22
N GLU A 143 -5.77 17.54 -26.29
CA GLU A 143 -6.56 18.60 -26.95
C GLU A 143 -7.75 19.05 -26.08
N LEU A 144 -8.35 18.12 -25.35
CA LEU A 144 -9.47 18.40 -24.45
C LEU A 144 -9.00 19.19 -23.21
N LEU A 145 -7.85 18.85 -22.65
CA LEU A 145 -7.24 19.63 -21.57
C LEU A 145 -6.89 21.06 -22.02
N LEU A 146 -6.43 21.23 -23.26
CA LEU A 146 -6.13 22.56 -23.82
C LEU A 146 -7.40 23.42 -23.92
N LYS A 147 -8.50 22.84 -24.39
CA LYS A 147 -9.80 23.52 -24.44
C LYS A 147 -10.30 23.87 -23.03
N ASN A 148 -10.07 23.00 -22.05
CA ASN A 148 -10.47 23.26 -20.67
C ASN A 148 -9.67 24.43 -20.07
N ASP A 149 -8.36 24.49 -20.30
CA ASP A 149 -7.51 25.61 -19.87
C ASP A 149 -7.94 26.92 -20.54
N GLU A 150 -8.32 26.90 -21.83
CA GLU A 150 -8.86 28.07 -22.54
C GLU A 150 -10.19 28.56 -21.93
N ILE A 151 -11.07 27.64 -21.51
CA ILE A 151 -12.31 28.00 -20.81
C ILE A 151 -12.00 28.64 -19.47
N ILE A 152 -11.07 28.06 -18.68
CA ILE A 152 -10.64 28.61 -17.40
C ILE A 152 -10.11 30.05 -17.61
N GLY A 153 -9.23 30.25 -18.59
CA GLY A 153 -8.71 31.59 -18.94
C GLY A 153 -9.83 32.60 -19.21
N LYS A 154 -10.81 32.25 -20.06
CA LYS A 154 -11.95 33.13 -20.37
C LYS A 154 -12.78 33.51 -19.14
N VAL A 155 -12.98 32.59 -18.20
CA VAL A 155 -13.72 32.88 -16.95
C VAL A 155 -12.92 33.83 -16.06
N LEU A 156 -11.62 33.58 -15.91
CA LEU A 156 -10.74 34.43 -15.09
C LEU A 156 -10.63 35.84 -15.68
N ASP A 157 -10.54 35.98 -17.00
CA ASP A 157 -10.50 37.26 -17.69
C ASP A 157 -11.79 38.07 -17.50
N LEU A 158 -12.95 37.41 -17.44
CA LEU A 158 -14.23 38.07 -17.13
C LEU A 158 -14.18 38.73 -15.74
N PHE A 159 -13.70 38.00 -14.73
CA PHE A 159 -13.60 38.51 -13.37
C PHE A 159 -12.58 39.64 -13.24
N LYS A 160 -11.45 39.53 -13.95
CA LYS A 160 -10.45 40.61 -14.04
C LYS A 160 -11.03 41.86 -14.71
N SER A 161 -11.80 41.70 -15.80
CA SER A 161 -12.40 42.83 -16.51
C SER A 161 -13.46 43.59 -15.71
N GLN A 162 -14.11 42.92 -14.74
CA GLN A 162 -15.13 43.50 -13.86
C GLN A 162 -14.55 43.93 -12.49
N ASP A 163 -13.22 43.80 -12.29
CA ASP A 163 -12.51 44.12 -11.06
C ASP A 163 -13.10 43.45 -9.80
N VAL A 164 -13.55 42.19 -9.95
CA VAL A 164 -14.17 41.43 -8.87
C VAL A 164 -13.15 40.48 -8.24
N PRO A 165 -12.86 40.60 -6.92
CA PRO A 165 -11.95 39.67 -6.25
C PRO A 165 -12.61 38.30 -6.15
N TYR A 166 -11.84 37.24 -6.41
CA TYR A 166 -12.33 35.87 -6.49
C TYR A 166 -11.39 34.87 -5.86
N THR A 167 -11.96 33.72 -5.51
CA THR A 167 -11.28 32.53 -5.03
C THR A 167 -11.58 31.39 -5.98
N ALA A 168 -10.58 30.86 -6.67
CA ALA A 168 -10.74 29.81 -7.66
C ALA A 168 -10.26 28.45 -7.13
N VAL A 169 -11.03 27.42 -7.43
CA VAL A 169 -10.79 26.03 -7.05
C VAL A 169 -10.91 25.19 -8.30
N TYR A 170 -9.88 24.37 -8.57
CA TYR A 170 -9.88 23.43 -9.68
C TYR A 170 -9.80 22.01 -9.11
N THR A 171 -10.80 21.19 -9.41
CA THR A 171 -10.94 19.84 -8.85
C THR A 171 -11.64 18.88 -9.81
N GLY A 172 -11.37 17.59 -9.65
CA GLY A 172 -12.08 16.50 -10.31
C GLY A 172 -13.29 16.03 -9.51
N LEU A 173 -14.32 15.53 -10.20
CA LEU A 173 -15.48 14.86 -9.60
C LEU A 173 -15.15 13.41 -9.19
N LYS A 174 -14.23 12.76 -9.90
CA LYS A 174 -13.72 11.42 -9.58
C LYS A 174 -12.21 11.33 -9.85
N PRO A 175 -11.50 10.41 -9.16
CA PRO A 175 -10.10 10.16 -9.44
C PRO A 175 -9.91 9.57 -10.85
N SER A 176 -8.77 9.86 -11.47
CA SER A 176 -8.41 9.33 -12.79
C SER A 176 -8.27 7.80 -12.80
N ARG A 177 -7.82 7.24 -11.67
CA ARG A 177 -7.78 5.81 -11.39
C ARG A 177 -8.69 5.50 -10.20
N VAL A 178 -9.71 4.70 -10.44
CA VAL A 178 -10.46 4.03 -9.38
C VAL A 178 -9.84 2.65 -9.27
N ILE A 179 -9.32 2.29 -8.09
CA ILE A 179 -8.95 0.89 -7.81
C ILE A 179 -10.30 0.18 -7.66
N GLU A 180 -10.73 -0.53 -8.71
CA GLU A 180 -11.91 -1.39 -8.58
C GLU A 180 -11.53 -2.58 -7.70
N ASP A 181 -12.08 -2.61 -6.49
CA ASP A 181 -12.09 -3.79 -5.64
C ASP A 181 -12.97 -4.85 -6.30
N THR A 182 -12.36 -5.64 -7.17
CA THR A 182 -13.01 -6.81 -7.75
C THR A 182 -13.16 -7.84 -6.62
N PRO A 183 -14.38 -8.29 -6.28
CA PRO A 183 -14.55 -9.34 -5.30
C PRO A 183 -13.81 -10.59 -5.79
N VAL A 184 -12.86 -11.02 -4.98
CA VAL A 184 -11.98 -12.17 -5.19
C VAL A 184 -12.82 -13.41 -5.49
N MET A 185 -12.99 -13.73 -6.76
CA MET A 185 -13.42 -15.06 -7.18
C MET A 185 -12.19 -15.97 -7.16
N ALA A 186 -12.30 -17.01 -6.33
CA ALA A 186 -11.31 -18.05 -6.13
C ALA A 186 -10.76 -18.58 -7.46
N GLY A 187 -9.46 -18.40 -7.69
CA GLY A 187 -8.76 -19.05 -8.78
C GLY A 187 -7.49 -18.33 -9.21
N SER A 188 -6.34 -18.95 -8.93
CA SER A 188 -5.03 -18.69 -9.54
C SER A 188 -4.21 -17.53 -8.95
N PHE A 189 -3.34 -17.89 -8.01
CA PHE A 189 -2.32 -17.02 -7.42
C PHE A 189 -1.20 -16.71 -8.42
N VAL A 190 -1.07 -15.45 -8.85
CA VAL A 190 0.22 -14.79 -9.14
C VAL A 190 0.09 -13.29 -8.85
N GLY A 191 0.66 -12.82 -7.75
CA GLY A 191 0.79 -11.40 -7.46
C GLY A 191 1.14 -11.13 -6.00
N ARG A 192 2.33 -10.57 -5.75
CA ARG A 192 2.67 -10.01 -4.44
C ARG A 192 2.06 -8.61 -4.36
N SER A 193 0.81 -8.54 -3.91
CA SER A 193 0.23 -7.28 -3.44
C SER A 193 0.64 -7.09 -1.98
N LEU A 194 1.11 -5.90 -1.61
CA LEU A 194 1.20 -5.50 -0.21
C LEU A 194 -0.23 -5.46 0.33
N LEU A 195 -0.57 -6.43 1.18
CA LEU A 195 -1.88 -6.50 1.82
C LEU A 195 -2.06 -5.23 2.66
N GLN A 196 -2.98 -4.37 2.23
CA GLN A 196 -3.59 -3.38 3.10
C GLN A 196 -4.28 -4.16 4.23
N ALA A 197 -4.06 -3.73 5.47
CA ALA A 197 -4.66 -4.35 6.64
C ALA A 197 -6.18 -4.48 6.41
N PRO A 198 -6.76 -5.69 6.49
CA PRO A 198 -8.20 -5.85 6.38
C PRO A 198 -8.89 -4.96 7.44
N PRO A 199 -10.11 -4.47 7.17
CA PRO A 199 -10.87 -3.70 8.15
C PRO A 199 -10.93 -4.49 9.45
N SER A 200 -10.57 -3.84 10.56
CA SER A 200 -10.35 -4.46 11.87
C SER A 200 -11.40 -5.53 12.19
N PRO A 201 -11.08 -6.83 12.08
CA PRO A 201 -11.96 -7.84 12.63
C PRO A 201 -12.01 -7.63 14.15
N SER A 202 -13.09 -8.08 14.79
CA SER A 202 -13.19 -8.12 16.26
C SER A 202 -11.87 -8.66 16.82
N VAL A 203 -11.11 -7.84 17.55
CA VAL A 203 -9.77 -8.20 18.03
C VAL A 203 -9.92 -9.38 18.99
N LYS A 204 -9.67 -10.59 18.47
CA LYS A 204 -9.66 -11.82 19.26
C LYS A 204 -8.44 -11.75 20.19
N PRO A 205 -8.59 -11.88 21.51
CA PRO A 205 -7.46 -11.82 22.41
C PRO A 205 -6.51 -13.01 22.17
N PRO A 206 -5.18 -12.83 22.29
CA PRO A 206 -4.24 -13.92 22.20
C PRO A 206 -4.36 -14.87 23.41
N VAL A 207 -3.92 -16.11 23.23
CA VAL A 207 -3.73 -17.05 24.33
C VAL A 207 -2.51 -16.63 25.13
N VAL A 208 -2.71 -16.38 26.43
CA VAL A 208 -1.66 -15.97 27.35
C VAL A 208 -1.36 -17.10 28.34
N PHE A 209 -0.10 -17.53 28.39
CA PHE A 209 0.40 -18.39 29.45
C PHE A 209 1.28 -17.58 30.42
N ASN A 210 0.89 -17.59 31.68
CA ASN A 210 1.64 -16.96 32.76
C ASN A 210 2.65 -17.94 33.37
N ASN A 211 3.85 -17.46 33.68
CA ASN A 211 4.86 -18.23 34.40
C ASN A 211 4.45 -18.46 35.87
N THR A 212 5.21 -19.27 36.60
CA THR A 212 5.05 -19.53 38.04
C THR A 212 5.05 -18.25 38.90
N ALA A 213 5.66 -17.18 38.41
CA ALA A 213 5.68 -15.85 39.05
C ALA A 213 4.47 -14.96 38.68
N GLY A 214 3.51 -15.45 37.90
CA GLY A 214 2.31 -14.70 37.49
C GLY A 214 2.52 -13.68 36.36
N GLN A 215 3.68 -13.68 35.71
CA GLN A 215 3.98 -12.82 34.56
C GLN A 215 3.72 -13.53 33.23
N PRO A 216 3.21 -12.84 32.19
CA PRO A 216 2.99 -13.43 30.87
C PRO A 216 4.34 -13.87 30.28
N CYS A 217 4.39 -15.10 29.76
CA CYS A 217 5.63 -15.69 29.27
C CYS A 217 5.52 -16.25 27.85
N ILE A 218 4.32 -16.72 27.48
CA ILE A 218 4.04 -17.22 26.13
C ILE A 218 2.76 -16.56 25.63
N LEU A 219 2.81 -16.03 24.42
CA LEU A 219 1.66 -15.54 23.68
C LEU A 219 1.51 -16.35 22.40
N LEU A 220 0.30 -16.80 22.12
CA LEU A 220 -0.05 -17.48 20.88
C LEU A 220 -1.31 -16.87 20.29
N TRP A 221 -1.30 -16.65 18.98
CA TRP A 221 -2.46 -16.22 18.22
C TRP A 221 -2.45 -16.88 16.83
N ALA A 222 -3.64 -17.24 16.36
CA ALA A 222 -3.86 -17.71 15.00
C ALA A 222 -5.32 -17.40 14.63
N ASP A 223 -5.60 -17.11 13.36
CA ASP A 223 -6.98 -16.89 12.93
C ASP A 223 -7.73 -18.22 12.76
N THR A 224 -7.11 -19.20 12.10
CA THR A 224 -7.64 -20.57 11.96
C THR A 224 -6.58 -21.60 12.26
N LEU A 225 -6.98 -22.69 12.92
CA LEU A 225 -6.11 -23.82 13.26
C LEU A 225 -6.77 -25.09 12.77
N LEU A 226 -6.52 -25.42 11.51
CA LEU A 226 -7.10 -26.58 10.86
C LEU A 226 -6.21 -27.81 11.09
N ALA A 227 -6.80 -28.82 11.73
CA ALA A 227 -6.20 -30.12 11.91
C ALA A 227 -7.03 -31.16 11.18
N SER A 228 -6.39 -31.90 10.27
CA SER A 228 -7.00 -33.00 9.52
C SER A 228 -6.31 -34.31 9.85
N PHE A 229 -7.08 -35.30 10.31
CA PHE A 229 -6.64 -36.67 10.53
C PHE A 229 -7.40 -37.62 9.63
N LEU A 230 -6.70 -38.39 8.80
CA LEU A 230 -7.28 -39.38 7.87
C LEU A 230 -8.46 -38.85 7.02
N GLY A 231 -8.42 -37.57 6.65
CA GLY A 231 -9.45 -36.91 5.82
C GLY A 231 -10.61 -36.28 6.58
N LYS A 232 -10.68 -36.41 7.91
CA LYS A 232 -11.58 -35.62 8.75
C LYS A 232 -10.87 -34.35 9.21
N GLU A 233 -11.45 -33.20 8.90
CA GLU A 233 -10.89 -31.88 9.20
C GLU A 233 -11.71 -31.17 10.28
N ILE A 234 -11.03 -30.54 11.24
CA ILE A 234 -11.64 -29.72 12.28
C ILE A 234 -10.82 -28.44 12.48
N ASP A 235 -11.50 -27.36 12.85
CA ASP A 235 -10.88 -26.11 13.24
C ASP A 235 -10.78 -26.05 14.76
N LEU A 236 -9.59 -26.34 15.28
CA LEU A 236 -9.26 -26.27 16.71
C LEU A 236 -9.17 -24.81 17.20
N GLY A 237 -9.02 -23.85 16.29
CA GLY A 237 -8.90 -22.44 16.61
C GLY A 237 -10.20 -21.81 17.09
N LYS A 238 -11.35 -22.38 16.71
CA LYS A 238 -12.68 -21.88 17.10
C LYS A 238 -12.88 -21.86 18.61
N ASP A 239 -12.48 -22.92 19.30
CA ASP A 239 -12.72 -23.05 20.73
C ASP A 239 -11.77 -22.19 21.56
N ILE A 240 -10.60 -21.84 20.99
CA ILE A 240 -9.53 -21.10 21.65
C ILE A 240 -9.65 -19.59 21.42
N PHE A 241 -9.81 -19.18 20.16
CA PHE A 241 -9.70 -17.78 19.75
C PHE A 241 -11.05 -17.10 19.53
N ASN A 242 -12.14 -17.84 19.29
CA ASN A 242 -13.47 -17.24 19.01
C ASN A 242 -14.34 -17.06 20.27
N GLY A 243 -13.73 -16.94 21.45
CA GLY A 243 -14.44 -16.52 22.67
C GLY A 243 -15.37 -17.58 23.26
N SER A 244 -14.89 -18.82 23.39
CA SER A 244 -15.61 -19.78 24.24
C SER A 244 -15.65 -19.26 25.68
N THR A 245 -16.72 -19.55 26.41
CA THR A 245 -16.98 -19.10 27.80
C THR A 245 -15.95 -19.61 28.82
N ALA A 246 -15.01 -20.46 28.42
CA ALA A 246 -13.99 -21.04 29.29
C ALA A 246 -12.59 -20.78 28.71
N PRO A 247 -11.61 -20.39 29.55
CA PRO A 247 -10.22 -20.25 29.10
C PRO A 247 -9.66 -21.60 28.61
N PRO A 248 -8.73 -21.59 27.63
CA PRO A 248 -8.11 -22.81 27.15
C PRO A 248 -7.38 -23.55 28.28
N ASP A 249 -7.45 -24.88 28.29
CA ASP A 249 -6.71 -25.70 29.24
C ASP A 249 -5.22 -25.77 28.82
N LEU A 250 -4.39 -25.05 29.58
CA LEU A 250 -2.95 -24.94 29.36
C LEU A 250 -2.13 -25.86 30.27
N THR A 251 -2.75 -26.86 30.92
CA THR A 251 -2.05 -27.75 31.85
C THR A 251 -0.89 -28.50 31.16
N GLY A 252 0.29 -28.44 31.78
CA GLY A 252 1.54 -28.98 31.21
C GLY A 252 2.41 -27.97 30.47
N SER A 253 1.95 -26.72 30.32
CA SER A 253 2.76 -25.62 29.81
C SER A 253 3.84 -25.20 30.83
N VAL A 254 5.04 -24.90 30.34
CA VAL A 254 6.20 -24.53 31.17
C VAL A 254 6.97 -23.42 30.47
N CYS A 255 7.33 -22.37 31.19
CA CYS A 255 8.17 -21.31 30.65
C CYS A 255 9.37 -21.08 31.57
N ASN A 256 10.55 -21.38 31.07
CA ASN A 256 11.83 -21.19 31.74
C ASN A 256 12.72 -20.26 30.90
N ASP A 257 13.87 -19.84 31.39
CA ASP A 257 14.75 -18.91 30.67
C ASP A 257 15.23 -19.47 29.32
N THR A 258 15.37 -20.79 29.19
CA THR A 258 15.92 -21.44 28.00
C THR A 258 14.91 -22.27 27.22
N LEU A 259 13.87 -22.78 27.88
CA LEU A 259 12.87 -23.66 27.29
C LEU A 259 11.47 -23.14 27.60
N SER A 260 10.65 -23.06 26.55
CA SER A 260 9.26 -22.64 26.61
C SER A 260 8.42 -23.68 25.91
N ARG A 261 7.51 -24.31 26.66
CA ARG A 261 6.58 -25.33 26.19
C ARG A 261 5.16 -24.85 26.41
N LEU A 262 4.38 -24.74 25.33
CA LEU A 262 2.95 -24.43 25.39
C LEU A 262 2.18 -25.69 25.06
N VAL A 263 1.21 -26.05 25.89
CA VAL A 263 0.34 -27.21 25.72
C VAL A 263 -1.10 -26.71 25.63
N LEU A 264 -1.82 -27.14 24.60
CA LEU A 264 -3.25 -26.90 24.44
C LEU A 264 -3.96 -28.25 24.54
N ASN A 265 -4.80 -28.42 25.55
CA ASN A 265 -5.55 -29.65 25.75
C ASN A 265 -6.97 -29.52 25.18
N TYR A 266 -7.37 -30.51 24.40
CA TYR A 266 -8.70 -30.64 23.84
C TYR A 266 -9.32 -31.98 24.27
N GLN A 267 -10.62 -31.98 24.51
CA GLN A 267 -11.39 -33.17 24.89
C GLN A 267 -12.43 -33.50 23.83
N ASN A 268 -12.57 -34.78 23.49
CA ASN A 268 -13.58 -35.29 22.54
C ASN A 268 -13.53 -34.63 21.15
N VAL A 269 -12.33 -34.55 20.57
CA VAL A 269 -12.09 -33.91 19.26
C VAL A 269 -11.60 -34.95 18.26
N LEU A 270 -12.13 -34.94 17.02
CA LEU A 270 -11.78 -35.90 15.95
C LEU A 270 -11.91 -37.38 16.36
N ASP A 271 -12.97 -37.71 17.11
CA ASP A 271 -13.22 -39.05 17.70
C ASP A 271 -12.18 -39.53 18.73
N PHE A 272 -11.22 -38.68 19.11
CA PHE A 272 -10.24 -38.96 20.18
C PHE A 272 -10.75 -38.45 21.53
N GLN A 273 -10.50 -39.22 22.59
CA GLN A 273 -10.90 -38.83 23.95
C GLN A 273 -10.03 -37.69 24.48
N SER A 274 -8.74 -37.72 24.15
CA SER A 274 -7.77 -36.69 24.54
C SER A 274 -6.87 -36.33 23.36
N LEU A 275 -6.77 -35.03 23.07
CA LEU A 275 -5.89 -34.47 22.05
C LEU A 275 -5.09 -33.31 22.67
N GLN A 276 -3.76 -33.37 22.58
CA GLN A 276 -2.88 -32.31 23.07
C GLN A 276 -2.05 -31.76 21.92
N LEU A 277 -2.04 -30.44 21.75
CA LEU A 277 -1.16 -29.75 20.81
C LEU A 277 -0.06 -29.04 21.60
N ILE A 278 1.19 -29.45 21.37
CA ILE A 278 2.34 -29.03 22.15
C ILE A 278 3.32 -28.28 21.25
N PHE A 279 3.60 -27.02 21.58
CA PHE A 279 4.65 -26.22 20.96
C PHE A 279 5.89 -26.21 21.85
N SER A 280 7.04 -26.66 21.31
CA SER A 280 8.31 -26.68 22.03
C SER A 280 9.26 -25.64 21.43
N MET A 281 9.58 -24.61 22.20
CA MET A 281 10.46 -23.51 21.82
C MET A 281 11.70 -23.45 22.71
N ARG A 282 12.83 -23.05 22.12
CA ARG A 282 14.11 -22.92 22.80
C ARG A 282 14.75 -21.57 22.53
N LYS A 283 15.35 -20.98 23.56
CA LYS A 283 16.16 -19.76 23.44
C LYS A 283 17.63 -20.16 23.25
N ILE A 284 18.20 -19.85 22.09
CA ILE A 284 19.55 -20.25 21.70
C ILE A 284 20.35 -18.98 21.36
N PHE A 285 21.54 -18.84 21.96
CA PHE A 285 22.47 -17.79 21.58
C PHE A 285 23.26 -18.21 20.34
N PHE A 286 23.14 -17.46 19.25
CA PHE A 286 23.90 -17.72 18.03
C PHE A 286 25.11 -16.78 17.97
N PRO A 287 26.35 -17.31 17.98
CA PRO A 287 27.56 -16.48 18.06
C PRO A 287 27.77 -15.60 16.83
N VAL A 288 27.31 -16.03 15.65
CA VAL A 288 27.45 -15.27 14.39
C VAL A 288 26.60 -14.00 14.40
N SER A 289 25.39 -14.06 14.95
CA SER A 289 24.50 -12.90 15.07
C SER A 289 24.68 -12.14 16.38
N ALA A 290 25.48 -12.69 17.31
CA ALA A 290 25.67 -12.19 18.68
C ALA A 290 24.34 -11.89 19.41
N ARG A 291 23.30 -12.69 19.13
CA ARG A 291 21.94 -12.47 19.63
C ARG A 291 21.29 -13.78 20.06
N ASN A 292 20.34 -13.67 20.99
CA ASN A 292 19.47 -14.79 21.37
C ASN A 292 18.32 -14.92 20.37
N TRP A 293 18.08 -16.14 19.92
CA TRP A 293 16.98 -16.48 19.03
C TRP A 293 16.06 -17.48 19.69
N THR A 294 14.76 -17.26 19.51
CA THR A 294 13.73 -18.23 19.81
C THR A 294 13.56 -19.13 18.60
N VAL A 295 13.80 -20.43 18.76
CA VAL A 295 13.62 -21.44 17.72
C VAL A 295 12.54 -22.40 18.17
N MET A 296 11.54 -22.65 17.33
CA MET A 296 10.57 -23.70 17.57
C MET A 296 11.19 -25.03 17.15
N GLU A 297 11.53 -25.88 18.11
CA GLU A 297 12.18 -27.17 17.81
C GLU A 297 11.19 -28.13 17.16
N GLN A 298 10.02 -28.28 17.77
CA GLN A 298 9.01 -29.23 17.33
C GLN A 298 7.61 -28.82 17.76
N VAL A 299 6.64 -29.22 16.95
CA VAL A 299 5.21 -29.20 17.26
C VAL A 299 4.77 -30.65 17.37
N VAL A 300 4.20 -31.02 18.52
CA VAL A 300 3.80 -32.41 18.81
C VAL A 300 2.30 -32.45 19.01
N LEU A 301 1.65 -33.37 18.31
CA LEU A 301 0.27 -33.76 18.55
C LEU A 301 0.28 -35.09 19.33
N GLU A 302 -0.28 -35.09 20.53
CA GLU A 302 -0.46 -36.30 21.33
C GLU A 302 -1.95 -36.64 21.35
N TYR A 303 -2.31 -37.84 20.87
CA TYR A 303 -3.71 -38.29 20.74
C TYR A 303 -3.83 -39.75 21.16
N ASP A 304 -4.72 -40.06 22.10
CA ASP A 304 -5.01 -41.41 22.61
C ASP A 304 -3.75 -42.30 22.80
N GLY A 305 -2.70 -41.74 23.40
CA GLY A 305 -1.42 -42.42 23.70
C GLY A 305 -0.42 -42.52 22.55
N GLN A 306 -0.75 -41.99 21.36
CA GLN A 306 0.16 -41.86 20.22
C GLN A 306 0.69 -40.43 20.10
N ARG A 307 1.84 -40.26 19.42
CA ARG A 307 2.45 -38.95 19.20
C ARG A 307 2.83 -38.76 17.74
N ALA A 308 2.41 -37.66 17.16
CA ALA A 308 2.82 -37.15 15.86
C ALA A 308 3.77 -35.97 16.07
N ILE A 309 5.02 -36.10 15.62
CA ILE A 309 6.07 -35.09 15.84
C ILE A 309 6.41 -34.38 14.53
N PHE A 310 6.20 -33.07 14.50
CA PHE A 310 6.62 -32.19 13.41
C PHE A 310 7.86 -31.42 13.82
N ASN A 311 8.91 -31.49 13.00
CA ASN A 311 10.11 -30.68 13.16
C ASN A 311 9.84 -29.28 12.58
N ALA A 312 10.03 -28.25 13.40
CA ALA A 312 9.80 -26.84 13.05
C ALA A 312 11.09 -26.01 13.01
N SER A 313 12.22 -26.60 13.46
CA SER A 313 13.47 -25.89 13.72
C SER A 313 14.09 -25.14 12.54
N ARG A 314 13.72 -25.51 11.31
CA ARG A 314 14.24 -24.89 10.08
C ARG A 314 13.43 -23.68 9.61
N GLY A 315 12.16 -23.60 10.00
CA GLY A 315 11.21 -22.67 9.41
C GLY A 315 10.64 -21.65 10.38
N ILE A 316 10.61 -21.97 11.68
CA ILE A 316 9.96 -21.16 12.70
C ILE A 316 11.01 -20.70 13.71
N TYR A 317 11.53 -19.50 13.49
CA TYR A 317 12.52 -18.87 14.36
C TYR A 317 12.41 -17.34 14.30
N ALA A 318 12.69 -16.69 15.42
CA ALA A 318 12.71 -15.23 15.53
C ALA A 318 13.76 -14.80 16.56
N PRO A 319 14.29 -13.56 16.49
CA PRO A 319 15.05 -13.00 17.60
C PRO A 319 14.23 -13.03 18.91
N ALA A 320 14.86 -13.26 20.06
CA ALA A 320 14.15 -13.49 21.32
C ALA A 320 13.31 -12.30 21.82
N GLU A 321 13.59 -11.10 21.32
CA GLU A 321 12.84 -9.87 21.61
C GLU A 321 11.62 -9.69 20.69
N TYR A 322 11.52 -10.46 19.62
CA TYR A 322 10.47 -10.36 18.60
C TYR A 322 9.50 -11.53 18.67
N SER A 323 8.31 -11.33 18.12
CA SER A 323 7.35 -12.40 17.87
C SER A 323 7.62 -13.02 16.50
N PHE A 324 7.35 -14.31 16.32
CA PHE A 324 7.36 -14.93 15.00
C PHE A 324 5.97 -14.78 14.40
N HIS A 325 5.88 -14.31 13.15
CA HIS A 325 4.61 -14.14 12.44
C HIS A 325 4.67 -14.84 11.06
N CYS A 326 3.59 -15.48 10.65
CA CYS A 326 3.49 -16.08 9.33
C CYS A 326 2.06 -16.22 8.86
N GLN A 327 1.77 -15.79 7.63
CA GLN A 327 0.43 -15.90 7.04
C GLN A 327 -0.08 -17.35 6.99
N ILE A 328 0.79 -18.30 6.65
CA ILE A 328 0.44 -19.72 6.53
C ILE A 328 1.59 -20.56 7.08
N VAL A 329 1.31 -21.37 8.10
CA VAL A 329 2.19 -22.45 8.57
C VAL A 329 1.50 -23.76 8.26
N SER A 330 2.09 -24.60 7.41
CA SER A 330 1.48 -25.89 7.03
C SER A 330 2.45 -27.06 7.17
N SER A 331 1.90 -28.28 7.22
CA SER A 331 2.65 -29.54 7.18
C SER A 331 2.72 -30.21 5.81
N PHE A 332 2.02 -29.69 4.78
CA PHE A 332 1.93 -30.35 3.47
C PHE A 332 2.28 -29.43 2.28
N GLN A 333 1.89 -28.15 2.30
CA GLN A 333 2.10 -27.22 1.19
C GLN A 333 3.18 -26.20 1.57
N SER A 334 4.36 -26.30 0.94
CA SER A 334 5.55 -25.55 1.35
C SER A 334 5.80 -25.68 2.86
N PRO A 335 5.99 -26.92 3.36
CA PRO A 335 5.84 -27.22 4.77
C PRO A 335 6.93 -26.57 5.63
N LEU A 336 6.51 -25.78 6.61
CA LEU A 336 7.36 -25.33 7.72
C LEU A 336 7.39 -26.38 8.85
N LEU A 337 6.37 -27.23 8.90
CA LEU A 337 6.24 -28.35 9.83
C LEU A 337 6.52 -29.66 9.10
N VAL A 338 7.71 -30.22 9.32
CA VAL A 338 8.16 -31.39 8.54
C VAL A 338 8.15 -32.64 9.43
N PRO A 339 7.48 -33.74 9.03
CA PRO A 339 7.54 -35.00 9.77
C PRO A 339 8.98 -35.54 9.77
N ARG A 340 9.38 -36.24 10.83
CA ARG A 340 10.76 -36.74 10.94
C ARG A 340 11.07 -37.81 9.90
N ASN A 341 10.13 -38.71 9.67
CA ASN A 341 10.24 -39.83 8.72
C ASN A 341 8.93 -40.03 7.96
N ALA A 342 9.00 -40.68 6.80
CA ALA A 342 7.83 -41.01 5.98
C ALA A 342 6.88 -42.04 6.62
N THR A 343 7.36 -42.81 7.61
CA THR A 343 6.56 -43.78 8.38
C THR A 343 6.08 -43.22 9.72
N ASP A 344 6.34 -41.93 9.99
CA ASP A 344 5.91 -41.28 11.22
C ASP A 344 4.39 -41.06 11.20
N ASN A 345 3.75 -41.20 12.35
CA ASN A 345 2.32 -40.91 12.54
C ASN A 345 1.98 -39.47 12.14
N ALA A 346 2.96 -38.56 12.19
CA ALA A 346 2.84 -37.19 11.70
C ALA A 346 2.39 -37.08 10.22
N THR A 347 2.68 -38.09 9.39
CA THR A 347 2.25 -38.09 7.97
C THR A 347 0.75 -38.28 7.79
N GLN A 348 0.06 -38.85 8.78
CA GLN A 348 -1.40 -39.02 8.78
C GLN A 348 -2.14 -37.72 9.14
N TRP A 349 -1.40 -36.75 9.71
CA TRP A 349 -1.90 -35.47 10.15
C TRP A 349 -1.55 -34.36 9.15
N LYS A 350 -2.54 -33.54 8.82
CA LYS A 350 -2.37 -32.29 8.10
C LYS A 350 -2.68 -31.16 9.05
N LEU A 351 -1.70 -30.30 9.29
CA LEU A 351 -1.83 -29.11 10.12
C LEU A 351 -1.70 -27.88 9.23
N THR A 352 -2.63 -26.94 9.40
CA THR A 352 -2.59 -25.62 8.77
C THR A 352 -2.95 -24.57 9.79
N PHE A 353 -2.08 -23.58 9.97
CA PHE A 353 -2.33 -22.39 10.75
C PHE A 353 -2.41 -21.21 9.79
N THR A 354 -3.47 -20.41 9.87
CA THR A 354 -3.55 -19.13 9.15
C THR A 354 -3.31 -17.99 10.11
N ASP A 355 -2.54 -17.00 9.65
CA ASP A 355 -2.19 -15.80 10.40
C ASP A 355 -1.59 -16.14 11.78
N PHE A 356 -0.53 -16.95 11.75
CA PHE A 356 0.07 -17.53 12.95
C PHE A 356 1.07 -16.56 13.57
N GLN A 357 0.89 -16.23 14.85
CA GLN A 357 1.82 -15.43 15.63
C GLN A 357 2.13 -16.07 16.98
N ILE A 358 3.42 -16.21 17.31
CA ILE A 358 3.85 -16.78 18.59
C ILE A 358 5.06 -16.05 19.16
N GLN A 359 5.07 -15.84 20.47
CA GLN A 359 6.18 -15.26 21.21
C GLN A 359 6.39 -16.00 22.52
N GLY A 360 7.65 -16.28 22.86
CA GLY A 360 8.03 -16.90 24.13
C GLY A 360 9.13 -16.11 24.83
N PHE A 361 9.30 -16.38 26.12
CA PHE A 361 10.35 -15.84 27.00
C PHE A 361 10.18 -14.37 27.38
N ASN A 362 10.39 -13.45 26.44
CA ASN A 362 10.48 -12.02 26.73
C ASN A 362 9.20 -11.29 26.33
N VAL A 363 8.11 -11.60 27.03
CA VAL A 363 6.80 -10.97 26.80
C VAL A 363 6.63 -9.82 27.79
N THR A 364 6.27 -8.64 27.29
CA THR A 364 6.01 -7.44 28.11
C THR A 364 4.54 -7.06 27.98
N GLY A 365 3.76 -7.29 29.04
CA GLY A 365 2.30 -7.15 29.01
C GLY A 365 1.59 -8.25 28.22
N GLU A 366 0.35 -8.00 27.79
CA GLU A 366 -0.47 -8.96 27.03
C GLU A 366 -0.45 -8.67 25.51
N MET A 367 0.59 -7.99 25.03
CA MET A 367 0.75 -7.60 23.62
C MET A 367 1.99 -8.25 23.02
N PHE A 368 1.90 -8.63 21.74
CA PHE A 368 3.05 -9.09 20.99
C PHE A 368 4.07 -7.96 20.79
N SER A 369 5.34 -8.32 20.85
CA SER A 369 6.44 -7.49 20.38
C SER A 369 6.52 -7.50 18.85
N TYR A 370 7.43 -6.72 18.29
CA TYR A 370 7.61 -6.58 16.85
C TYR A 370 7.64 -7.93 16.13
N ALA A 371 6.91 -8.03 15.01
CA ALA A 371 6.73 -9.28 14.27
C ALA A 371 7.92 -9.54 13.33
N SER A 372 8.47 -10.75 13.42
CA SER A 372 9.45 -11.31 12.49
C SER A 372 8.74 -12.25 11.54
N ASP A 373 8.49 -11.78 10.33
CA ASP A 373 7.79 -12.55 9.31
C ASP A 373 8.59 -13.76 8.78
N CYS A 374 7.88 -14.85 8.49
CA CYS A 374 8.45 -16.06 7.88
C CYS A 374 8.92 -15.86 6.42
N ALA A 375 8.50 -14.77 5.76
CA ALA A 375 8.84 -14.47 4.38
C ALA A 375 9.89 -13.36 4.31
N GLY A 376 11.02 -13.66 3.68
CA GLY A 376 11.98 -12.63 3.27
C GLY A 376 11.50 -11.86 2.04
N PHE A 377 12.00 -10.63 1.85
CA PHE A 377 11.70 -9.80 0.68
C PHE A 377 11.94 -10.54 -0.65
N PHE A 378 13.00 -11.34 -0.73
CA PHE A 378 13.34 -12.13 -1.90
C PHE A 378 13.61 -13.57 -1.51
N THR A 379 13.02 -14.51 -2.24
CA THR A 379 13.32 -15.93 -2.08
C THR A 379 14.69 -16.24 -2.68
N PRO A 380 15.34 -17.35 -2.28
CA PRO A 380 16.59 -17.79 -2.92
C PRO A 380 16.46 -17.93 -4.45
N GLY A 381 15.30 -18.40 -4.93
CA GLY A 381 15.04 -18.50 -6.37
C GLY A 381 15.01 -17.15 -7.08
N ILE A 382 14.39 -16.14 -6.47
CA ILE A 382 14.38 -14.77 -7.03
C ILE A 382 15.79 -14.19 -7.04
N TRP A 383 16.59 -14.41 -5.99
CA TRP A 383 17.98 -13.96 -5.95
C TRP A 383 18.83 -14.56 -7.06
N MET A 384 18.74 -15.88 -7.26
CA MET A 384 19.48 -16.55 -8.34
C MET A 384 19.03 -16.07 -9.72
N GLY A 385 17.73 -15.84 -9.91
CA GLY A 385 17.18 -15.28 -11.15
C GLY A 385 17.63 -13.84 -11.41
N LEU A 386 17.57 -12.99 -10.39
CA LEU A 386 17.97 -11.59 -10.49
C LEU A 386 19.48 -11.45 -10.75
N LEU A 387 20.31 -12.22 -10.06
CA LEU A 387 21.76 -12.21 -10.26
C LEU A 387 22.13 -12.66 -11.68
N THR A 388 21.53 -13.75 -12.17
CA THR A 388 21.82 -14.30 -13.50
C THR A 388 21.30 -13.40 -14.62
N SER A 389 20.09 -12.85 -14.49
CA SER A 389 19.54 -11.90 -15.47
C SER A 389 20.35 -10.61 -15.53
N LEU A 390 20.76 -10.04 -14.39
CA LEU A 390 21.62 -8.86 -14.35
C LEU A 390 22.97 -9.11 -15.06
N LEU A 391 23.58 -10.29 -14.83
CA LEU A 391 24.82 -10.68 -15.49
C LEU A 391 24.64 -10.77 -17.02
N MET A 392 23.56 -11.41 -17.49
CA MET A 392 23.28 -11.52 -18.93
C MET A 392 23.02 -10.16 -19.57
N VAL A 393 22.30 -9.27 -18.89
CA VAL A 393 22.08 -7.88 -19.36
C VAL A 393 23.40 -7.13 -19.46
N LEU A 394 24.32 -7.32 -18.52
CA LEU A 394 25.65 -6.70 -18.57
C LEU A 394 26.45 -7.18 -19.79
N ILE A 395 26.44 -8.49 -20.06
CA ILE A 395 27.11 -9.06 -21.24
C ILE A 395 26.48 -8.54 -22.53
N LEU A 396 25.15 -8.49 -22.61
CA LEU A 396 24.42 -8.01 -23.78
C LEU A 396 24.68 -6.53 -24.04
N THR A 397 24.63 -5.68 -23.00
CA THR A 397 24.89 -4.25 -23.13
C THR A 397 26.32 -3.97 -23.54
N TYR A 398 27.29 -4.74 -23.03
CA TYR A 398 28.68 -4.68 -23.50
C TYR A 398 28.81 -5.08 -24.97
N GLY A 399 28.15 -6.17 -25.38
CA GLY A 399 28.15 -6.60 -26.78
C GLY A 399 27.52 -5.57 -27.72
N LEU A 400 26.38 -4.99 -27.32
CA LEU A 400 25.71 -3.94 -28.08
C LEU A 400 26.56 -2.67 -28.19
N HIS A 401 27.22 -2.28 -27.09
CA HIS A 401 28.15 -1.16 -27.07
C HIS A 401 29.30 -1.36 -28.07
N MET A 402 29.88 -2.57 -28.11
CA MET A 402 30.95 -2.90 -29.08
C MET A 402 30.46 -2.85 -30.53
N ILE A 403 29.25 -3.34 -30.82
CA ILE A 403 28.66 -3.25 -32.16
C ILE A 403 28.42 -1.80 -32.58
N MET A 404 27.94 -0.96 -31.65
CA MET A 404 27.67 0.45 -31.92
C MET A 404 28.95 1.25 -32.24
N GLN A 405 30.12 0.77 -31.79
CA GLN A 405 31.43 1.38 -32.07
C GLN A 405 32.10 0.86 -33.36
N ILE A 406 31.45 -0.04 -34.11
CA ILE A 406 32.00 -0.49 -35.40
C ILE A 406 31.84 0.66 -36.41
N HIS A 407 32.95 1.34 -36.67
CA HIS A 407 33.04 2.31 -37.76
C HIS A 407 33.29 1.58 -39.09
N THR A 408 32.51 1.93 -40.12
CA THR A 408 32.79 1.49 -41.49
C THR A 408 34.02 2.21 -42.01
N MET A 409 34.92 1.48 -42.68
CA MET A 409 36.10 2.07 -43.31
C MET A 409 35.69 3.13 -44.34
N ASP A 410 36.10 4.37 -44.11
CA ASP A 410 35.83 5.51 -44.99
C ASP A 410 36.86 5.57 -46.12
N ARG A 411 36.92 4.51 -46.95
CA ARG A 411 37.70 4.51 -48.20
C ARG A 411 37.42 3.29 -49.06
N PHE A 412 36.43 3.41 -49.93
CA PHE A 412 36.62 2.83 -51.25
C PHE A 412 37.34 3.91 -52.05
N ASP A 413 38.55 3.61 -52.55
CA ASP A 413 39.36 4.55 -53.33
C ASP A 413 38.48 5.25 -54.37
N ASP A 414 38.26 6.55 -54.16
CA ASP A 414 37.65 7.40 -55.17
C ASP A 414 38.62 7.42 -56.37
N PRO A 415 38.21 6.94 -57.56
CA PRO A 415 39.07 6.95 -58.74
C PRO A 415 39.49 8.36 -59.19
N LYS A 416 38.97 9.42 -58.55
CA LYS A 416 39.40 10.81 -58.71
C LYS A 416 40.24 11.37 -57.55
N GLY A 417 40.47 10.60 -56.49
CA GLY A 417 41.33 10.98 -55.38
C GLY A 417 42.83 10.88 -55.76
N PRO A 418 43.72 11.71 -55.18
CA PRO A 418 45.14 11.67 -55.50
C PRO A 418 45.75 10.30 -55.13
N ALA A 419 46.44 9.67 -56.08
CA ALA A 419 47.13 8.41 -55.84
C ALA A 419 48.26 8.60 -54.80
N ILE A 420 48.39 7.63 -53.89
CA ILE A 420 49.45 7.61 -52.88
C ILE A 420 50.81 7.61 -53.58
N SER A 421 51.58 8.68 -53.39
CA SER A 421 52.96 8.75 -53.86
C SER A 421 53.85 7.91 -52.96
N VAL A 422 54.34 6.78 -53.48
CA VAL A 422 55.38 5.99 -52.82
C VAL A 422 56.72 6.73 -52.99
N PRO A 423 57.42 7.12 -51.92
CA PRO A 423 58.74 7.72 -52.08
C PRO A 423 59.73 6.63 -52.50
N LEU A 424 60.27 6.75 -53.71
CA LEU A 424 61.46 5.99 -54.12
C LEU A 424 62.67 6.56 -53.38
N SER A 425 63.19 5.80 -52.43
CA SER A 425 64.54 6.00 -51.91
C SER A 425 65.51 5.16 -52.76
N GLU A 426 66.36 5.88 -53.50
CA GLU A 426 67.50 5.49 -54.35
C GLU A 426 67.24 4.68 -55.63
#